data_AF-A0ABF7PGH4-F1
#
_entry.id   AF-A0ABF7PGH4-F1
#
_cell.length_a   1.000
_cell.length_b   1.000
_cell.length_c   1.000
_cell.angle_alpha   90.00
_cell.angle_beta   90.00
_cell.angle_gamma   90.00
#
_symmetry.space_group_name_H-M   'P 1'
#
loop_
_entity.id
_entity.type
_entity.pdbx_description
1 polymer ?
#
loop_
_entity_poly.entity_id
_entity_poly.type
_entity_poly.pdbx_seq_one_letter_code
_entity_poly.pdbx_strand_id
1 'polypeptide(L)'
;MAMLGGAISPVMADESFNLWQECATRCTLDLAQGVRASQLDVAGLLGEQAGSGVLHYSMVLEEGGDSLKLALGNALTLRTDGTTITLTSATAGKGPRTYSYTRQGHGNWSLHWLVPVGDDAPASIKVFFHELDAGSEVSHISPIYSIEVSDDLLRSMASNSTLFVRHVENNQINRSLTLSAAGVGFVAAPTQHSRQKRWSEWHSGKVLCLLDPLDAVYNYLSQRTCNLGDTWEGKVYRVLAGAPASHDTHIVPTAISHRLHFAKGDGLAALTTHQVCAIPLESLARSRQPRGWEELSQCGYPVHNLITLYLLTRLPWSQLDTVITQALANTTPEDGSTPRGQLAQAIRENPAQARLALSMAAAQSDAFSHQQAGNSQEQAASADVVNLTCPAADLNCLAPADSADALQERDYPNGASFLGDGDEVSFSTAGTRNWSVTRLEQAHRQLLARGYLFVGYHGTFLEAAHSIVFEGVHERDQSSIAPWQGFYVAGDPALAYGYAQDQEADARGRIRNGVLLRVYVPRAALPHLYATQQTLADPGAVDEVGRLIGHPLPLQLEAITGPEEEGGRLETILGWRLAEQAVVIPSTIPTDPRNVGGDLDLASVPQEESSISALPDYTTQPREDL
;
A
#
# COMPACT_ATOMS: atom_id res chain seq x y z
N MET A 1 35.85 -5.52 29.42
CA MET A 1 34.72 -6.18 30.11
C MET A 1 34.01 -7.04 29.08
N ALA A 2 34.07 -8.36 29.25
CA ALA A 2 33.54 -9.34 28.30
C ALA A 2 32.00 -9.41 28.42
N MET A 3 31.29 -9.24 27.30
CA MET A 3 29.88 -9.60 27.18
C MET A 3 29.78 -11.10 26.91
N LEU A 4 29.24 -11.84 27.88
CA LEU A 4 28.88 -13.25 27.75
C LEU A 4 27.63 -13.36 26.86
N GLY A 5 27.83 -13.59 25.57
CA GLY A 5 26.82 -14.16 24.69
C GLY A 5 26.59 -15.63 25.08
N GLY A 6 25.51 -15.89 25.81
CA GLY A 6 25.10 -17.26 26.15
C GLY A 6 24.50 -17.95 24.93
N ALA A 7 25.26 -18.86 24.32
CA ALA A 7 24.71 -19.86 23.41
C ALA A 7 23.78 -20.79 24.19
N ILE A 8 22.61 -21.10 23.62
CA ILE A 8 21.63 -22.02 24.21
C ILE A 8 22.12 -23.46 23.99
N SER A 9 22.31 -24.20 25.08
CA SER A 9 22.74 -25.61 25.13
C SER A 9 21.71 -26.57 24.50
N PRO A 10 22.10 -27.80 24.08
CA PRO A 10 21.17 -28.80 23.57
C PRO A 10 20.14 -29.20 24.64
N VAL A 11 18.86 -29.16 24.25
CA VAL A 11 17.67 -29.42 25.07
C VAL A 11 17.66 -30.87 25.59
N MET A 12 17.39 -31.06 26.89
CA MET A 12 17.21 -32.39 27.48
C MET A 12 15.80 -32.93 27.22
N ALA A 13 15.61 -34.26 27.21
CA ALA A 13 14.31 -34.88 26.89
C ALA A 13 13.13 -34.38 27.75
N ASP A 14 13.37 -34.08 29.04
CA ASP A 14 12.35 -33.55 29.98
C ASP A 14 11.91 -32.10 29.69
N GLU A 15 12.64 -31.36 28.85
CA GLU A 15 12.32 -29.96 28.49
C GLU A 15 11.47 -29.87 27.20
N SER A 16 11.29 -31.00 26.50
CA SER A 16 10.51 -31.05 25.25
C SER A 16 8.99 -31.13 25.49
N PHE A 17 8.20 -30.71 24.50
CA PHE A 17 6.75 -30.92 24.44
C PHE A 17 6.28 -30.94 22.97
N ASN A 18 5.06 -31.40 22.71
CA ASN A 18 4.46 -31.40 21.38
C ASN A 18 3.33 -30.38 21.26
N LEU A 19 3.63 -29.22 20.65
CA LEU A 19 2.69 -28.11 20.51
C LEU A 19 1.39 -28.52 19.82
N TRP A 20 1.47 -29.23 18.69
CA TRP A 20 0.29 -29.56 17.88
C TRP A 20 -0.50 -30.77 18.36
N GLN A 21 0.02 -31.53 19.34
CA GLN A 21 -0.72 -32.62 19.97
C GLN A 21 -1.30 -32.19 21.31
N GLU A 22 -0.49 -31.57 22.16
CA GLU A 22 -0.88 -31.20 23.52
C GLU A 22 -1.72 -29.92 23.53
N CYS A 23 -1.37 -28.93 22.72
CA CYS A 23 -1.93 -27.57 22.76
C CYS A 23 -2.94 -27.29 21.64
N ALA A 24 -3.32 -28.30 20.84
CA ALA A 24 -4.32 -28.16 19.79
C ALA A 24 -5.68 -27.74 20.34
N THR A 25 -6.08 -28.28 21.50
CA THR A 25 -7.28 -27.83 22.22
C THR A 25 -6.88 -26.83 23.30
N ARG A 26 -6.18 -27.28 24.34
CA ARG A 26 -5.63 -26.44 25.40
C ARG A 26 -4.57 -27.24 26.19
N CYS A 27 -3.42 -26.62 26.48
CA CYS A 27 -2.37 -27.19 27.33
C CYS A 27 -1.88 -26.14 28.33
N THR A 28 -1.28 -26.58 29.44
CA THR A 28 -0.58 -25.69 30.38
C THR A 28 0.85 -26.19 30.56
N LEU A 29 1.81 -25.39 30.12
CA LEU A 29 3.23 -25.69 30.19
C LEU A 29 3.81 -25.17 31.50
N ASP A 30 4.50 -26.03 32.25
CA ASP A 30 5.33 -25.61 33.37
C ASP A 30 6.64 -25.00 32.84
N LEU A 31 6.93 -23.77 33.27
CA LEU A 31 8.10 -22.97 32.94
C LEU A 31 9.00 -22.70 34.16
N ALA A 32 8.70 -23.31 35.32
CA ALA A 32 9.50 -23.16 36.53
C ALA A 32 10.92 -23.75 36.37
N GLN A 33 11.06 -24.81 35.57
CA GLN A 33 12.31 -25.51 35.29
C GLN A 33 13.13 -24.86 34.16
N GLY A 34 12.61 -23.82 33.51
CA GLY A 34 13.34 -23.06 32.49
C GLY A 34 12.66 -23.05 31.12
N VAL A 35 13.41 -23.40 30.08
CA VAL A 35 12.94 -23.33 28.68
C VAL A 35 12.19 -24.61 28.33
N ARG A 36 11.07 -24.46 27.63
CA ARG A 36 10.34 -25.57 26.98
C ARG A 36 10.50 -25.49 25.48
N ALA A 37 10.66 -26.62 24.79
CA ALA A 37 10.90 -26.64 23.35
C ALA A 37 9.97 -27.60 22.61
N SER A 38 9.46 -27.18 21.45
CA SER A 38 8.67 -28.04 20.56
C SER A 38 9.15 -27.92 19.12
N GLN A 39 9.33 -29.07 18.45
CA GLN A 39 9.66 -29.09 17.02
C GLN A 39 8.41 -28.86 16.18
N LEU A 40 8.54 -28.01 15.17
CA LEU A 40 7.51 -27.65 14.21
C LEU A 40 7.89 -28.24 12.84
N ASP A 41 7.78 -29.56 12.70
CA ASP A 41 8.10 -30.28 11.48
C ASP A 41 6.91 -30.30 10.52
N VAL A 42 6.92 -29.40 9.54
CA VAL A 42 5.93 -29.38 8.45
C VAL A 42 6.43 -30.09 7.19
N ALA A 43 7.73 -30.37 7.07
CA ALA A 43 8.30 -31.04 5.90
C ALA A 43 7.67 -32.42 5.70
N GLY A 44 7.50 -33.18 6.80
CA GLY A 44 6.81 -34.47 6.77
C GLY A 44 5.31 -34.38 6.45
N LEU A 45 4.66 -33.25 6.77
CA LEU A 45 3.21 -33.06 6.61
C LEU A 45 2.80 -32.52 5.24
N LEU A 46 3.67 -31.72 4.61
CA LEU A 46 3.45 -31.20 3.27
C LEU A 46 3.56 -32.32 2.23
N GLY A 47 4.56 -33.20 2.38
CA GLY A 47 4.99 -34.16 1.37
C GLY A 47 5.83 -33.50 0.27
N GLU A 48 6.60 -34.30 -0.48
CA GLU A 48 7.56 -33.79 -1.49
C GLU A 48 6.93 -32.98 -2.65
N GLN A 49 5.60 -33.07 -2.84
CA GLN A 49 4.89 -32.48 -3.99
C GLN A 49 3.83 -31.43 -3.61
N ALA A 50 3.86 -30.85 -2.41
CA ALA A 50 2.85 -29.86 -1.99
C ALA A 50 2.83 -28.58 -2.86
N GLY A 51 3.90 -28.32 -3.62
CA GLY A 51 4.02 -27.16 -4.50
C GLY A 51 4.30 -25.85 -3.77
N SER A 52 4.09 -24.73 -4.47
CA SER A 52 4.23 -23.37 -3.95
C SER A 52 2.96 -22.96 -3.19
N GLY A 53 3.07 -22.15 -2.14
CA GLY A 53 1.92 -21.79 -1.29
C GLY A 53 2.29 -21.04 -0.02
N VAL A 54 1.36 -20.98 0.93
CA VAL A 54 1.53 -20.25 2.20
C VAL A 54 1.22 -21.18 3.37
N LEU A 55 2.16 -21.29 4.30
CA LEU A 55 1.93 -21.87 5.62
C LEU A 55 1.40 -20.79 6.57
N HIS A 56 0.31 -21.08 7.26
CA HIS A 56 -0.26 -20.24 8.32
C HIS A 56 -0.16 -20.98 9.64
N TYR A 57 0.72 -20.52 10.51
CA TYR A 57 0.84 -20.99 11.88
C TYR A 57 0.09 -20.06 12.81
N SER A 58 -0.62 -20.64 13.78
CA SER A 58 -1.33 -19.87 14.80
C SER A 58 -1.39 -20.59 16.14
N MET A 59 -1.49 -19.82 17.22
CA MET A 59 -1.84 -20.30 18.56
C MET A 59 -2.37 -19.15 19.42
N VAL A 60 -3.27 -19.45 20.36
CA VAL A 60 -3.75 -18.50 21.35
C VAL A 60 -2.94 -18.64 22.64
N LEU A 61 -2.45 -17.50 23.14
CA LEU A 61 -1.73 -17.38 24.41
C LEU A 61 -2.67 -16.80 25.46
N GLU A 62 -2.82 -17.54 26.57
CA GLU A 62 -3.77 -17.23 27.65
C GLU A 62 -3.02 -16.82 28.93
N GLU A 63 -3.30 -17.48 30.06
CA GLU A 63 -2.60 -17.25 31.33
C GLU A 63 -1.09 -17.45 31.19
N GLY A 64 -0.30 -16.52 31.73
CA GLY A 64 1.15 -16.45 31.55
C GLY A 64 1.59 -15.80 30.23
N GLY A 65 0.65 -15.49 29.34
CA GLY A 65 0.84 -14.85 28.03
C GLY A 65 1.39 -13.41 28.09
N ASP A 66 1.51 -12.82 29.27
CA ASP A 66 1.93 -11.44 29.53
C ASP A 66 3.38 -11.34 30.02
N SER A 67 4.09 -12.45 30.29
CA SER A 67 5.51 -12.40 30.68
C SER A 67 6.34 -13.53 30.10
N LEU A 68 6.56 -13.42 28.78
CA LEU A 68 7.22 -14.45 28.00
C LEU A 68 8.33 -13.90 27.13
N LYS A 69 9.24 -14.80 26.79
CA LYS A 69 10.12 -14.74 25.64
C LYS A 69 9.94 -16.02 24.83
N LEU A 70 9.44 -15.87 23.61
CA LEU A 70 9.32 -16.92 22.62
C LEU A 70 10.45 -16.79 21.59
N ALA A 71 10.92 -17.91 21.06
CA ALA A 71 11.80 -17.90 19.89
C ALA A 71 11.35 -18.93 18.86
N LEU A 72 11.30 -18.51 17.59
CA LEU A 72 11.05 -19.37 16.43
C LEU A 72 12.41 -19.58 15.73
N GLY A 73 13.03 -20.72 16.02
CA GLY A 73 14.43 -20.98 15.69
C GLY A 73 15.38 -20.03 16.43
N ASN A 74 16.53 -19.73 15.82
CA ASN A 74 17.61 -18.99 16.48
C ASN A 74 17.57 -17.48 16.26
N ALA A 75 16.70 -17.00 15.37
CA ALA A 75 16.82 -15.66 14.79
C ALA A 75 15.56 -14.80 14.85
N LEU A 76 14.42 -15.35 15.30
CA LEU A 76 13.18 -14.62 15.51
C LEU A 76 12.74 -14.76 16.96
N THR A 77 12.73 -13.65 17.69
CA THR A 77 12.36 -13.58 19.11
C THR A 77 11.13 -12.70 19.27
N LEU A 78 10.17 -13.17 20.06
CA LEU A 78 9.03 -12.39 20.52
C LEU A 78 9.12 -12.24 22.04
N ARG A 79 9.01 -11.01 22.54
CA ARG A 79 9.02 -10.69 23.97
C ARG A 79 7.74 -9.94 24.32
N THR A 80 7.00 -10.42 25.32
CA THR A 80 5.79 -9.78 25.82
C THR A 80 5.85 -9.57 27.32
N ASP A 81 5.55 -8.35 27.76
CA ASP A 81 5.58 -7.91 29.16
C ASP A 81 4.21 -7.40 29.66
N GLY A 82 3.14 -7.73 28.94
CA GLY A 82 1.77 -7.31 29.24
C GLY A 82 1.44 -5.88 28.78
N THR A 83 2.45 -5.05 28.48
CA THR A 83 2.28 -3.70 27.94
C THR A 83 2.59 -3.66 26.44
N THR A 84 3.60 -4.40 26.02
CA THR A 84 4.04 -4.47 24.63
C THR A 84 4.25 -5.91 24.19
N ILE A 85 4.16 -6.12 22.87
CA ILE A 85 4.66 -7.31 22.20
C ILE A 85 5.75 -6.84 21.23
N THR A 86 7.00 -7.17 21.56
CA THR A 86 8.17 -6.79 20.77
C THR A 86 8.65 -7.97 19.94
N LEU A 87 8.90 -7.73 18.65
CA LEU A 87 9.34 -8.72 17.67
C LEU A 87 10.73 -8.32 17.17
N THR A 88 11.74 -9.13 17.48
CA THR A 88 13.11 -8.94 17.00
C THR A 88 13.49 -10.05 16.04
N SER A 89 13.94 -9.70 14.84
CA SER A 89 14.31 -10.66 13.81
C SER A 89 15.65 -10.32 13.16
N ALA A 90 16.46 -11.35 12.86
CA ALA A 90 17.56 -11.21 11.93
C ALA A 90 17.05 -11.05 10.50
N THR A 91 17.62 -10.10 9.76
CA THR A 91 17.21 -9.79 8.39
C THR A 91 18.23 -10.30 7.37
N ALA A 92 17.84 -10.34 6.10
CA ALA A 92 18.78 -10.49 4.99
C ALA A 92 19.61 -9.22 4.72
N GLY A 93 19.28 -8.12 5.40
CA GLY A 93 19.92 -6.80 5.26
C GLY A 93 20.95 -6.52 6.36
N LYS A 94 21.15 -5.24 6.67
CA LYS A 94 22.09 -4.81 7.71
C LYS A 94 21.48 -4.92 9.10
N GLY A 95 21.80 -6.01 9.80
CA GLY A 95 21.49 -6.20 11.22
C GLY A 95 20.04 -6.61 11.51
N PRO A 96 19.71 -6.85 12.78
CA PRO A 96 18.37 -7.21 13.19
C PRO A 96 17.44 -5.98 13.19
N ARG A 97 16.14 -6.24 13.00
CA ARG A 97 15.08 -5.24 13.16
C ARG A 97 14.20 -5.58 14.35
N THR A 98 13.68 -4.56 15.02
CA THR A 98 12.76 -4.71 16.15
C THR A 98 11.51 -3.89 15.91
N TYR A 99 10.36 -4.54 16.02
CA TYR A 99 9.05 -3.93 16.01
C TYR A 99 8.43 -4.01 17.41
N SER A 100 7.60 -3.04 17.77
CA SER A 100 6.96 -3.00 19.09
C SER A 100 5.49 -2.66 18.92
N TYR A 101 4.63 -3.65 19.13
CA TYR A 101 3.19 -3.43 19.23
C TYR A 101 2.84 -3.04 20.67
N THR A 102 2.15 -1.90 20.83
CA THR A 102 1.60 -1.51 22.13
C THR A 102 0.23 -2.16 22.31
N ARG A 103 0.06 -2.91 23.40
CA ARG A 103 -1.21 -3.58 23.73
C ARG A 103 -2.30 -2.52 23.92
N GLN A 104 -3.42 -2.71 23.25
CA GLN A 104 -4.63 -1.89 23.35
C GLN A 104 -5.67 -2.55 24.27
N GLY A 105 -5.57 -3.87 24.46
CA GLY A 105 -6.38 -4.65 25.39
C GLY A 105 -5.56 -5.39 26.45
N HIS A 106 -6.27 -6.19 27.24
CA HIS A 106 -5.69 -7.10 28.24
C HIS A 106 -6.30 -8.49 28.07
N GLY A 107 -5.58 -9.51 28.53
CA GLY A 107 -6.01 -10.90 28.43
C GLY A 107 -5.40 -11.62 27.22
N ASN A 108 -6.18 -12.57 26.69
CA ASN A 108 -5.74 -13.52 25.67
C ASN A 108 -5.36 -12.81 24.37
N TRP A 109 -4.41 -13.38 23.64
CA TRP A 109 -4.04 -12.90 22.32
C TRP A 109 -3.59 -14.05 21.42
N SER A 110 -3.91 -13.96 20.14
CA SER A 110 -3.49 -14.93 19.14
C SER A 110 -2.22 -14.47 18.43
N LEU A 111 -1.25 -15.38 18.34
CA LEU A 111 -0.02 -15.21 17.58
C LEU A 111 -0.21 -15.85 16.21
N HIS A 112 0.03 -15.10 15.14
CA HIS A 112 -0.01 -15.60 13.77
C HIS A 112 1.32 -15.33 13.06
N TRP A 113 1.79 -16.30 12.27
CA TRP A 113 2.86 -16.04 11.30
C TRP A 113 2.67 -16.82 10.00
N LEU A 114 2.98 -16.14 8.90
CA LEU A 114 2.82 -16.65 7.53
C LEU A 114 4.18 -16.87 6.89
N VAL A 115 4.40 -18.07 6.37
CA VAL A 115 5.66 -18.46 5.73
C VAL A 115 5.39 -18.92 4.31
N PRO A 116 5.91 -18.21 3.29
CA PRO A 116 5.68 -18.61 1.92
C PRO A 116 6.63 -19.75 1.52
N VAL A 117 6.09 -20.73 0.81
CA VAL A 117 6.74 -21.97 0.36
C VAL A 117 6.88 -21.93 -1.16
N GLY A 118 8.03 -22.38 -1.68
CA GLY A 118 8.35 -22.38 -3.11
C GLY A 118 9.64 -21.63 -3.44
N ASP A 119 10.26 -21.98 -4.55
CA ASP A 119 11.52 -21.35 -5.00
C ASP A 119 11.27 -19.93 -5.54
N ASP A 120 10.09 -19.71 -6.12
CA ASP A 120 9.64 -18.42 -6.62
C ASP A 120 8.76 -17.67 -5.62
N ALA A 121 8.59 -18.16 -4.38
CA ALA A 121 7.83 -17.44 -3.36
C ALA A 121 8.50 -16.12 -2.91
N PRO A 122 7.76 -15.21 -2.26
CA PRO A 122 8.31 -14.02 -1.63
C PRO A 122 9.42 -14.32 -0.62
N ALA A 123 10.37 -13.40 -0.43
CA ALA A 123 11.47 -13.54 0.52
C ALA A 123 11.18 -12.92 1.91
N SER A 124 9.91 -12.72 2.25
CA SER A 124 9.47 -12.18 3.55
C SER A 124 8.48 -13.10 4.25
N ILE A 125 8.50 -13.11 5.59
CA ILE A 125 7.44 -13.71 6.42
C ILE A 125 6.49 -12.62 6.90
N LYS A 126 5.27 -13.00 7.31
CA LYS A 126 4.35 -12.11 8.04
C LYS A 126 4.25 -12.54 9.49
N VAL A 127 4.13 -11.58 10.42
CA VAL A 127 3.81 -11.82 11.83
C VAL A 127 2.79 -10.78 12.29
N PHE A 128 1.74 -11.20 12.97
CA PHE A 128 0.74 -10.29 13.54
C PHE A 128 0.06 -10.89 14.77
N PHE A 129 -0.58 -10.02 15.55
CA PHE A 129 -1.20 -10.33 16.82
C PHE A 129 -2.65 -9.88 16.81
N HIS A 130 -3.54 -10.76 17.28
CA HIS A 130 -4.94 -10.42 17.52
C HIS A 130 -5.21 -10.44 19.02
N GLU A 131 -5.60 -9.32 19.60
CA GLU A 131 -6.04 -9.28 20.99
C GLU A 131 -7.47 -9.77 21.10
N LEU A 132 -7.73 -10.71 22.00
CA LEU A 132 -9.01 -11.36 22.13
C LEU A 132 -9.75 -10.87 23.37
N ASP A 133 -11.07 -10.71 23.24
CA ASP A 133 -11.92 -10.42 24.39
C ASP A 133 -12.29 -11.70 25.17
N ALA A 134 -13.15 -11.56 26.19
CA ALA A 134 -13.62 -12.69 26.98
C ALA A 134 -14.48 -13.70 26.18
N GLY A 135 -15.07 -13.26 25.07
CA GLY A 135 -15.83 -14.09 24.13
C GLY A 135 -14.96 -14.84 23.12
N SER A 136 -13.64 -14.63 23.14
CA SER A 136 -12.70 -15.12 22.11
C SER A 136 -12.94 -14.51 20.73
N GLU A 137 -13.51 -13.30 20.68
CA GLU A 137 -13.59 -12.47 19.47
C GLU A 137 -12.38 -11.53 19.39
N VAL A 138 -11.99 -11.15 18.17
CA VAL A 138 -10.92 -10.18 17.96
C VAL A 138 -11.41 -8.80 18.38
N SER A 139 -10.71 -8.20 19.35
CA SER A 139 -10.98 -6.85 19.90
C SER A 139 -10.04 -5.79 19.34
N HIS A 140 -8.79 -6.15 19.04
CA HIS A 140 -7.79 -5.29 18.41
C HIS A 140 -6.86 -6.12 17.53
N ILE A 141 -6.30 -5.48 16.50
CA ILE A 141 -5.29 -6.08 15.63
C ILE A 141 -4.00 -5.26 15.67
N SER A 142 -2.86 -5.94 15.64
CA SER A 142 -1.58 -5.29 15.37
C SER A 142 -1.41 -4.99 13.88
N PRO A 143 -0.42 -4.17 13.49
CA PRO A 143 0.08 -4.19 12.13
C PRO A 143 0.49 -5.61 11.71
N ILE A 144 0.38 -5.89 10.42
CA ILE A 144 1.00 -7.06 9.78
C ILE A 144 2.48 -6.72 9.56
N TYR A 145 3.38 -7.34 10.33
CA TYR A 145 4.82 -7.11 10.20
C TYR A 145 5.40 -8.03 9.13
N SER A 146 5.78 -7.46 7.98
CA SER A 146 6.45 -8.13 6.88
C SER A 146 7.96 -7.94 6.96
N ILE A 147 8.68 -9.02 7.24
CA ILE A 147 10.12 -8.98 7.48
C ILE A 147 10.85 -9.80 6.43
N GLU A 148 11.75 -9.16 5.69
CA GLU A 148 12.73 -9.84 4.83
C GLU A 148 13.83 -10.48 5.69
N VAL A 149 13.50 -11.67 6.20
CA VAL A 149 14.37 -12.44 7.09
C VAL A 149 15.53 -13.11 6.34
N SER A 150 16.50 -13.65 7.08
CA SER A 150 17.61 -14.41 6.48
C SER A 150 17.11 -15.66 5.74
N ASP A 151 17.84 -16.10 4.72
CA ASP A 151 17.46 -17.29 3.93
C ASP A 151 17.41 -18.58 4.77
N ASP A 152 18.27 -18.68 5.79
CA ASP A 152 18.23 -19.80 6.73
C ASP A 152 16.95 -19.80 7.56
N LEU A 153 16.45 -18.62 7.94
CA LEU A 153 15.18 -18.52 8.65
C LEU A 153 14.00 -18.84 7.73
N LEU A 154 13.98 -18.33 6.49
CA LEU A 154 12.95 -18.69 5.49
C LEU A 154 12.89 -20.21 5.27
N ARG A 155 14.04 -20.87 5.11
CA ARG A 155 14.13 -22.32 4.89
C ARG A 155 13.70 -23.11 6.12
N SER A 156 14.20 -22.77 7.31
CA SER A 156 13.86 -23.46 8.56
C SER A 156 12.38 -23.33 8.90
N MET A 157 11.81 -22.12 8.81
CA MET A 157 10.40 -21.89 9.12
C MET A 157 9.44 -22.56 8.13
N ALA A 158 9.88 -22.87 6.91
CA ALA A 158 9.08 -23.57 5.90
C ALA A 158 9.24 -25.11 5.95
N SER A 159 10.09 -25.64 6.82
CA SER A 159 10.42 -27.08 6.88
C SER A 159 10.38 -27.62 8.30
N ASN A 160 11.46 -27.44 9.06
CA ASN A 160 11.56 -27.84 10.45
C ASN A 160 12.18 -26.70 11.26
N SER A 161 11.39 -26.15 12.18
CA SER A 161 11.80 -25.11 13.13
C SER A 161 11.56 -25.58 14.55
N THR A 162 12.09 -24.85 15.54
CA THR A 162 11.86 -25.16 16.95
C THR A 162 11.29 -23.93 17.64
N LEU A 163 10.14 -24.09 18.28
CA LEU A 163 9.56 -23.10 19.19
C LEU A 163 10.18 -23.27 20.57
N PHE A 164 10.80 -22.22 21.08
CA PHE A 164 11.26 -22.15 22.47
C PHE A 164 10.34 -21.21 23.26
N VAL A 165 9.92 -21.65 24.44
CA VAL A 165 9.08 -20.89 25.37
C VAL A 165 9.83 -20.71 26.68
N ARG A 166 9.96 -19.47 27.14
CA ARG A 166 10.60 -19.15 28.42
C ARG A 166 9.82 -18.06 29.15
N HIS A 167 9.56 -18.29 30.44
CA HIS A 167 9.06 -17.24 31.33
C HIS A 167 10.11 -16.14 31.55
N VAL A 168 9.64 -14.91 31.71
CA VAL A 168 10.46 -13.78 32.14
C VAL A 168 9.96 -13.30 33.51
N GLU A 169 10.87 -13.10 34.46
CA GLU A 169 10.51 -12.72 35.83
C GLU A 169 9.65 -11.44 35.85
N ASN A 170 8.45 -11.53 36.43
CA ASN A 170 7.48 -10.43 36.59
C ASN A 170 6.90 -10.34 38.01
N ASN A 171 7.58 -10.93 39.01
CA ASN A 171 7.13 -11.07 40.40
C ASN A 171 5.90 -11.97 40.62
N GLN A 172 5.45 -12.75 39.62
CA GLN A 172 4.44 -13.79 39.83
C GLN A 172 5.07 -15.07 40.37
N ILE A 173 4.35 -15.78 41.24
CA ILE A 173 4.78 -17.07 41.81
C ILE A 173 4.55 -18.20 40.80
N ASN A 174 3.44 -18.14 40.06
CA ASN A 174 3.10 -19.14 39.06
C ASN A 174 3.91 -18.88 37.78
N ARG A 175 4.74 -19.85 37.40
CA ARG A 175 5.55 -19.81 36.18
C ARG A 175 5.02 -20.85 35.20
N SER A 176 3.84 -20.60 34.67
CA SER A 176 3.21 -21.46 33.65
C SER A 176 2.73 -20.64 32.46
N LEU A 177 2.50 -21.32 31.34
CA LEU A 177 1.87 -20.76 30.15
C LEU A 177 0.76 -21.66 29.67
N THR A 178 -0.44 -21.12 29.54
CA THR A 178 -1.56 -21.80 28.89
C THR A 178 -1.65 -21.43 27.42
N LEU A 179 -1.68 -22.43 26.55
CA LEU A 179 -1.86 -22.30 25.10
C LEU A 179 -3.12 -23.02 24.66
N SER A 180 -3.82 -22.49 23.67
CA SER A 180 -4.97 -23.14 23.04
C SER A 180 -4.97 -22.91 21.52
N ALA A 181 -5.77 -23.70 20.81
CA ALA A 181 -5.95 -23.62 19.36
C ALA A 181 -4.64 -23.58 18.55
N ALA A 182 -3.60 -24.25 19.04
CA ALA A 182 -2.32 -24.30 18.34
C ALA A 182 -2.45 -25.16 17.08
N GLY A 183 -1.97 -24.65 15.95
CA GLY A 183 -2.02 -25.40 14.70
C GLY A 183 -1.27 -24.73 13.55
N VAL A 184 -1.22 -25.46 12.44
CA VAL A 184 -0.67 -24.97 11.18
C VAL A 184 -1.54 -25.46 10.02
N GLY A 185 -1.89 -24.52 9.14
CA GLY A 185 -2.55 -24.81 7.86
C GLY A 185 -1.70 -24.42 6.68
N PHE A 186 -2.06 -24.91 5.50
CA PHE A 186 -1.42 -24.63 4.24
C PHE A 186 -2.44 -24.30 3.16
N VAL A 187 -2.15 -23.26 2.39
CA VAL A 187 -2.90 -22.89 1.19
C VAL A 187 -1.99 -23.01 0.00
N ALA A 188 -2.31 -23.94 -0.90
CA ALA A 188 -1.55 -24.13 -2.13
C ALA A 188 -1.83 -22.98 -3.10
N ALA A 189 -0.78 -22.43 -3.70
CA ALA A 189 -0.92 -21.45 -4.75
C ALA A 189 -1.44 -22.10 -6.04
N PRO A 190 -2.41 -21.49 -6.73
CA PRO A 190 -2.79 -21.97 -8.05
C PRO A 190 -1.59 -21.98 -9.00
N THR A 191 -1.51 -23.05 -9.79
CA THR A 191 -0.42 -23.26 -10.75
C THR A 191 -0.53 -22.36 -11.98
N GLN A 192 -1.67 -21.70 -12.14
CA GLN A 192 -1.93 -20.72 -13.19
C GLN A 192 -1.31 -19.36 -12.83
N HIS A 193 -1.21 -18.47 -13.83
CA HIS A 193 -0.68 -17.10 -13.74
C HIS A 193 0.83 -16.95 -13.53
N SER A 194 1.35 -15.76 -13.84
CA SER A 194 2.75 -15.39 -13.60
C SER A 194 3.01 -15.24 -12.09
N ARG A 195 4.28 -15.32 -11.69
CA ARG A 195 4.70 -15.08 -10.30
C ARG A 195 4.21 -13.72 -9.79
N GLN A 196 4.41 -12.66 -10.57
CA GLN A 196 4.02 -11.30 -10.23
C GLN A 196 2.53 -11.21 -9.91
N LYS A 197 1.66 -11.85 -10.71
CA LYS A 197 0.23 -11.84 -10.45
C LYS A 197 -0.11 -12.70 -9.23
N ARG A 198 0.46 -13.91 -9.14
CA ARG A 198 0.27 -14.85 -8.02
C ARG A 198 0.59 -14.22 -6.66
N TRP A 199 1.65 -13.43 -6.55
CA TRP A 199 2.08 -12.87 -5.26
C TRP A 199 1.76 -11.37 -5.10
N SER A 200 0.92 -10.81 -5.97
CA SER A 200 0.59 -9.38 -5.98
C SER A 200 0.04 -8.87 -4.64
N GLU A 201 -0.78 -9.67 -3.96
CA GLU A 201 -1.44 -9.29 -2.71
C GLU A 201 -0.57 -9.55 -1.46
N TRP A 202 0.67 -10.04 -1.62
CA TRP A 202 1.52 -10.38 -0.47
C TRP A 202 1.95 -9.17 0.35
N HIS A 203 1.99 -7.98 -0.25
CA HIS A 203 2.36 -6.70 0.40
C HIS A 203 1.17 -5.74 0.57
N SER A 204 -0.07 -6.22 0.41
CA SER A 204 -1.29 -5.46 0.69
C SER A 204 -2.02 -6.06 1.92
N GLY A 205 -3.09 -5.40 2.39
CA GLY A 205 -3.95 -5.99 3.43
C GLY A 205 -4.70 -7.25 2.97
N LYS A 206 -4.83 -7.48 1.66
CA LYS A 206 -5.47 -8.69 1.10
C LYS A 206 -4.63 -9.96 1.28
N VAL A 207 -3.41 -9.88 1.83
CA VAL A 207 -2.69 -11.09 2.28
C VAL A 207 -3.53 -11.92 3.27
N LEU A 208 -4.38 -11.26 4.07
CA LEU A 208 -5.34 -11.91 4.97
C LEU A 208 -6.37 -12.73 4.19
N CYS A 209 -6.79 -12.25 3.02
CA CYS A 209 -7.71 -12.95 2.13
C CYS A 209 -7.13 -14.22 1.52
N LEU A 210 -5.84 -14.53 1.70
CA LEU A 210 -5.29 -15.82 1.27
C LEU A 210 -5.67 -16.96 2.24
N LEU A 211 -6.25 -16.63 3.39
CA LEU A 211 -6.41 -17.54 4.52
C LEU A 211 -7.85 -17.53 5.01
N ASP A 212 -8.58 -18.62 4.78
CA ASP A 212 -9.98 -18.78 5.21
C ASP A 212 -10.22 -18.35 6.68
N PRO A 213 -9.33 -18.66 7.66
CA PRO A 213 -9.51 -18.24 9.06
C PRO A 213 -9.47 -16.71 9.30
N LEU A 214 -9.05 -15.91 8.31
CA LEU A 214 -8.82 -14.46 8.41
C LEU A 214 -9.65 -13.66 7.39
N ASP A 215 -10.33 -14.33 6.46
CA ASP A 215 -11.18 -13.68 5.44
C ASP A 215 -12.24 -12.77 6.10
N ALA A 216 -12.83 -13.21 7.23
CA ALA A 216 -13.82 -12.43 7.99
C ALA A 216 -13.24 -11.13 8.56
N VAL A 217 -11.99 -11.16 9.05
CA VAL A 217 -11.30 -9.98 9.61
C VAL A 217 -11.10 -8.92 8.53
N TYR A 218 -10.62 -9.30 7.35
CA TYR A 218 -10.49 -8.37 6.24
C TYR A 218 -11.84 -7.78 5.84
N ASN A 219 -12.84 -8.64 5.64
CA ASN A 219 -14.16 -8.21 5.17
C ASN A 219 -14.84 -7.24 6.16
N TYR A 220 -14.74 -7.51 7.47
CA TYR A 220 -15.38 -6.69 8.49
C TYR A 220 -14.69 -5.34 8.67
N LEU A 221 -13.36 -5.34 8.81
CA LEU A 221 -12.58 -4.12 9.08
C LEU A 221 -12.50 -3.18 7.88
N SER A 222 -12.27 -3.73 6.68
CA SER A 222 -12.19 -2.94 5.44
C SER A 222 -13.57 -2.60 4.88
N GLN A 223 -14.61 -3.37 5.24
CA GLN A 223 -15.93 -3.34 4.62
C GLN A 223 -15.90 -3.58 3.10
N ARG A 224 -14.86 -4.30 2.65
CA ARG A 224 -14.63 -4.67 1.24
C ARG A 224 -14.58 -6.19 1.15
N THR A 225 -15.03 -6.74 0.03
CA THR A 225 -14.97 -8.18 -0.21
C THR A 225 -13.53 -8.61 -0.52
N CYS A 226 -13.12 -9.76 0.01
CA CYS A 226 -11.95 -10.52 -0.44
C CYS A 226 -12.12 -11.04 -1.88
N ASN A 227 -12.07 -10.16 -2.87
CA ASN A 227 -11.97 -10.53 -4.27
C ASN A 227 -10.49 -10.53 -4.67
N LEU A 228 -9.92 -11.73 -4.80
CA LEU A 228 -8.56 -11.98 -5.28
C LEU A 228 -8.49 -12.14 -6.81
N GLY A 229 -9.62 -11.96 -7.50
CA GLY A 229 -9.81 -12.30 -8.91
C GLY A 229 -9.50 -13.77 -9.19
N ASP A 230 -9.28 -14.09 -10.45
CA ASP A 230 -9.01 -15.46 -10.96
C ASP A 230 -7.69 -16.06 -10.44
N THR A 231 -6.90 -15.30 -9.66
CA THR A 231 -5.54 -15.70 -9.26
C THR A 231 -5.54 -16.76 -8.16
N TRP A 232 -6.40 -16.59 -7.16
CA TRP A 232 -6.52 -17.44 -5.97
C TRP A 232 -7.96 -17.89 -5.72
N GLU A 233 -8.84 -17.72 -6.71
CA GLU A 233 -10.19 -18.27 -6.66
C GLU A 233 -10.13 -19.80 -6.55
N GLY A 234 -10.93 -20.37 -5.65
CA GLY A 234 -10.92 -21.80 -5.36
C GLY A 234 -9.75 -22.27 -4.47
N LYS A 235 -9.03 -21.36 -3.82
CA LYS A 235 -8.04 -21.70 -2.77
C LYS A 235 -8.68 -22.61 -1.71
N VAL A 236 -7.90 -23.56 -1.18
CA VAL A 236 -8.35 -24.49 -0.13
C VAL A 236 -7.41 -24.41 1.06
N TYR A 237 -7.95 -24.07 2.23
CA TYR A 237 -7.21 -24.10 3.48
C TYR A 237 -7.15 -25.52 4.06
N ARG A 238 -5.97 -26.16 3.96
CA ARG A 238 -5.73 -27.50 4.51
C ARG A 238 -5.02 -27.40 5.86
N VAL A 239 -5.69 -27.74 6.95
CA VAL A 239 -5.03 -27.93 8.24
C VAL A 239 -4.06 -29.12 8.15
N LEU A 240 -2.78 -28.89 8.48
CA LEU A 240 -1.75 -29.95 8.47
C LEU A 240 -1.62 -30.62 9.84
N ALA A 241 -1.66 -29.82 10.91
CA ALA A 241 -1.57 -30.30 12.28
C ALA A 241 -2.23 -29.32 13.27
N GLY A 242 -2.62 -29.82 14.44
CA GLY A 242 -3.30 -29.04 15.46
C GLY A 242 -4.72 -28.64 15.07
N ALA A 243 -5.24 -27.57 15.68
CA ALA A 243 -6.58 -27.05 15.42
C ALA A 243 -6.58 -25.51 15.43
N PRO A 244 -6.19 -24.85 14.32
CA PRO A 244 -6.22 -23.40 14.19
C PRO A 244 -7.60 -22.82 14.47
N ALA A 245 -7.67 -21.75 15.27
CA ALA A 245 -8.91 -21.02 15.50
C ALA A 245 -9.29 -20.12 14.32
N SER A 246 -10.59 -19.87 14.16
CA SER A 246 -11.14 -18.81 13.31
C SER A 246 -11.99 -17.93 14.21
N HIS A 247 -11.48 -16.75 14.54
CA HIS A 247 -12.12 -15.83 15.47
C HIS A 247 -13.01 -14.86 14.71
N ASP A 248 -14.23 -14.67 15.19
CA ASP A 248 -15.11 -13.60 14.72
C ASP A 248 -14.60 -12.24 15.20
N THR A 249 -15.14 -11.16 14.60
CA THR A 249 -14.81 -9.80 15.00
C THR A 249 -15.99 -8.86 14.84
N HIS A 250 -16.13 -7.95 15.81
CA HIS A 250 -17.11 -6.87 15.83
C HIS A 250 -16.47 -5.50 16.10
N ILE A 251 -15.17 -5.36 15.78
CA ILE A 251 -14.43 -4.10 15.94
C ILE A 251 -14.97 -3.07 14.97
N VAL A 252 -15.13 -1.82 15.44
CA VAL A 252 -15.44 -0.71 14.54
C VAL A 252 -14.46 -0.67 13.34
N PRO A 253 -14.93 -0.30 12.13
CA PRO A 253 -14.08 -0.28 10.95
C PRO A 253 -12.78 0.49 11.22
N THR A 254 -11.65 -0.21 11.10
CA THR A 254 -10.32 0.29 11.43
C THR A 254 -9.39 -0.10 10.29
N ALA A 255 -8.48 0.81 9.91
CA ALA A 255 -7.53 0.54 8.84
C ALA A 255 -6.65 -0.67 9.19
N ILE A 256 -6.60 -1.65 8.29
CA ILE A 256 -5.65 -2.77 8.41
C ILE A 256 -4.29 -2.22 7.97
N SER A 257 -3.32 -2.18 8.88
CA SER A 257 -1.97 -1.70 8.59
C SER A 257 -1.02 -2.86 8.31
N HIS A 258 -0.17 -2.70 7.29
CA HIS A 258 0.84 -3.68 6.88
C HIS A 258 2.19 -2.99 6.77
N ARG A 259 3.10 -3.30 7.70
CA ARG A 259 4.44 -2.73 7.78
C ARG A 259 5.44 -3.58 7.01
N LEU A 260 6.07 -2.99 6.00
CA LEU A 260 6.92 -3.63 5.01
C LEU A 260 8.37 -3.19 5.20
N HIS A 261 9.22 -4.14 5.58
CA HIS A 261 10.66 -3.94 5.66
C HIS A 261 11.37 -4.33 4.37
N PHE A 262 12.29 -3.47 3.93
CA PHE A 262 13.16 -3.72 2.77
C PHE A 262 14.62 -3.89 3.23
N ALA A 263 15.19 -5.08 3.06
CA ALA A 263 16.57 -5.40 3.44
C ALA A 263 17.60 -4.55 2.68
N LYS A 264 17.26 -4.14 1.46
CA LYS A 264 18.07 -3.25 0.62
C LYS A 264 18.00 -1.78 1.05
N GLY A 265 17.01 -1.40 1.86
CA GLY A 265 16.85 -0.05 2.41
C GLY A 265 16.45 0.99 1.36
N ASP A 266 15.63 0.60 0.38
CA ASP A 266 15.19 1.43 -0.75
C ASP A 266 13.67 1.67 -0.76
N GLY A 267 13.06 1.81 0.42
CA GLY A 267 11.61 1.92 0.62
C GLY A 267 10.94 3.01 -0.23
N LEU A 268 11.51 4.22 -0.28
CA LEU A 268 10.94 5.32 -1.08
C LEU A 268 10.98 5.04 -2.58
N ALA A 269 12.09 4.46 -3.07
CA ALA A 269 12.23 4.12 -4.48
C ALA A 269 11.31 2.96 -4.87
N ALA A 270 11.18 1.94 -4.01
CA ALA A 270 10.27 0.81 -4.22
C ALA A 270 8.80 1.27 -4.23
N LEU A 271 8.39 2.09 -3.24
CA LEU A 271 7.04 2.64 -3.14
C LEU A 271 6.68 3.50 -4.37
N THR A 272 7.54 4.44 -4.74
CA THR A 272 7.29 5.29 -5.91
C THR A 272 7.21 4.46 -7.20
N THR A 273 8.05 3.44 -7.34
CA THR A 273 8.02 2.55 -8.51
C THR A 273 6.74 1.74 -8.57
N HIS A 274 6.25 1.27 -7.43
CA HIS A 274 4.95 0.62 -7.31
C HIS A 274 3.83 1.55 -7.79
N GLN A 275 3.76 2.75 -7.21
CA GLN A 275 2.71 3.75 -7.46
C GLN A 275 2.68 4.26 -8.90
N VAL A 276 3.85 4.50 -9.50
CA VAL A 276 3.96 5.00 -10.88
C VAL A 276 3.66 3.92 -11.91
N CYS A 277 4.14 2.69 -11.67
CA CYS A 277 4.12 1.64 -12.70
C CYS A 277 2.98 0.62 -12.54
N ALA A 278 2.19 0.71 -11.46
CA ALA A 278 1.22 -0.31 -11.06
C ALA A 278 1.84 -1.73 -10.98
N ILE A 279 3.09 -1.80 -10.52
CA ILE A 279 3.80 -3.06 -10.29
C ILE A 279 3.60 -3.42 -8.82
N PRO A 280 3.10 -4.61 -8.47
CA PRO A 280 2.90 -4.99 -7.07
C PRO A 280 4.19 -4.84 -6.27
N LEU A 281 4.10 -4.22 -5.09
CA LEU A 281 5.27 -3.89 -4.27
C LEU A 281 6.10 -5.13 -3.85
N GLU A 282 5.50 -6.32 -3.80
CA GLU A 282 6.23 -7.59 -3.60
C GLU A 282 7.25 -7.87 -4.71
N SER A 283 6.93 -7.54 -5.96
CA SER A 283 7.82 -7.79 -7.09
C SER A 283 9.02 -6.85 -7.13
N LEU A 284 8.99 -5.78 -6.33
CA LEU A 284 10.10 -4.84 -6.13
C LEU A 284 10.90 -5.14 -4.84
N ALA A 285 10.42 -6.08 -4.04
CA ALA A 285 11.09 -6.53 -2.82
C ALA A 285 12.24 -7.50 -3.12
N ARG A 286 12.91 -7.97 -2.07
CA ARG A 286 13.96 -8.99 -2.22
C ARG A 286 13.39 -10.27 -2.85
N SER A 287 14.03 -10.72 -3.93
CA SER A 287 13.73 -12.00 -4.57
C SER A 287 14.65 -13.12 -4.06
N ARG A 288 14.09 -14.32 -3.83
CA ARG A 288 14.87 -15.53 -3.48
C ARG A 288 15.82 -15.94 -4.60
N GLN A 289 15.33 -15.89 -5.84
CA GLN A 289 16.11 -16.07 -7.06
C GLN A 289 16.31 -14.70 -7.69
N PRO A 290 17.54 -14.14 -7.72
CA PRO A 290 17.81 -12.87 -8.37
C PRO A 290 17.50 -12.94 -9.87
N ARG A 291 16.65 -12.05 -10.38
CA ARG A 291 16.12 -12.09 -11.76
C ARG A 291 16.49 -10.86 -12.61
N GLY A 292 17.25 -9.92 -12.06
CA GLY A 292 17.48 -8.63 -12.70
C GLY A 292 16.19 -7.84 -12.87
N TRP A 293 16.17 -6.95 -13.87
CA TRP A 293 15.04 -6.07 -14.18
C TRP A 293 14.40 -6.36 -15.54
N GLU A 294 14.69 -7.53 -16.15
CA GLU A 294 14.25 -7.86 -17.52
C GLU A 294 12.73 -7.77 -17.66
N GLU A 295 11.99 -8.37 -16.71
CA GLU A 295 10.53 -8.39 -16.65
C GLU A 295 9.91 -6.99 -16.44
N LEU A 296 10.66 -6.04 -15.85
CA LEU A 296 10.18 -4.72 -15.39
C LEU A 296 10.96 -3.56 -16.02
N SER A 297 11.54 -3.78 -17.20
CA SER A 297 12.54 -2.89 -17.81
C SER A 297 12.00 -1.57 -18.36
N GLN A 298 10.70 -1.49 -18.70
CA GLN A 298 10.12 -0.32 -19.38
C GLN A 298 9.64 0.80 -18.43
N CYS A 299 9.32 0.45 -17.17
CA CYS A 299 8.87 1.42 -16.17
C CYS A 299 9.56 1.17 -14.82
N GLY A 300 9.54 -0.07 -14.33
CA GLY A 300 10.07 -0.43 -13.01
C GLY A 300 11.51 0.03 -12.79
N TYR A 301 12.44 -0.41 -13.64
CA TYR A 301 13.85 -0.01 -13.51
C TYR A 301 14.10 1.49 -13.72
N PRO A 302 13.61 2.13 -14.81
CA PRO A 302 13.80 3.56 -15.01
C PRO A 302 13.33 4.42 -13.83
N VAL A 303 12.13 4.14 -13.30
CA VAL A 303 11.55 4.88 -12.16
C VAL A 303 12.38 4.66 -10.90
N HIS A 304 12.70 3.41 -10.55
CA HIS A 304 13.52 3.09 -9.37
C HIS A 304 14.89 3.78 -9.44
N ASN A 305 15.52 3.76 -10.62
CA ASN A 305 16.80 4.39 -10.87
C ASN A 305 16.75 5.93 -10.75
N LEU A 306 15.70 6.58 -11.26
CA LEU A 306 15.50 8.03 -11.13
C LEU A 306 15.46 8.47 -9.66
N ILE A 307 14.67 7.79 -8.83
CA ILE A 307 14.56 8.11 -7.39
C ILE A 307 15.89 7.85 -6.68
N THR A 308 16.52 6.71 -6.96
CA THR A 308 17.81 6.35 -6.38
C THR A 308 18.88 7.38 -6.72
N LEU A 309 18.99 7.79 -7.99
CA LEU A 309 19.94 8.81 -8.44
C LEU A 309 19.66 10.16 -7.78
N TYR A 310 18.40 10.58 -7.68
CA TYR A 310 18.04 11.84 -7.01
C TYR A 310 18.52 11.84 -5.55
N LEU A 311 18.21 10.78 -4.80
CA LEU A 311 18.64 10.62 -3.40
C LEU A 311 20.17 10.60 -3.25
N LEU A 312 20.90 9.94 -4.17
CA LEU A 312 22.37 9.92 -4.16
C LEU A 312 23.01 11.29 -4.37
N THR A 313 22.32 12.23 -5.04
CA THR A 313 22.81 13.61 -5.16
C THR A 313 22.68 14.42 -3.88
N ARG A 314 21.83 13.98 -2.92
CA ARG A 314 21.44 14.71 -1.71
C ARG A 314 20.87 16.10 -1.98
N LEU A 315 20.29 16.31 -3.16
CA LEU A 315 19.53 17.52 -3.45
C LEU A 315 18.23 17.53 -2.65
N PRO A 316 17.84 18.66 -2.04
CA PRO A 316 16.53 18.78 -1.42
C PRO A 316 15.41 18.63 -2.45
N TRP A 317 14.34 17.91 -2.10
CA TRP A 317 13.16 17.75 -2.97
C TRP A 317 12.57 19.08 -3.46
N SER A 318 12.68 20.16 -2.66
CA SER A 318 12.25 21.51 -3.04
C SER A 318 12.96 22.11 -4.26
N GLN A 319 14.05 21.49 -4.76
CA GLN A 319 14.78 21.93 -5.96
C GLN A 319 14.36 21.17 -7.22
N LEU A 320 13.35 20.29 -7.13
CA LEU A 320 12.96 19.38 -8.20
C LEU A 320 12.73 20.07 -9.54
N ASP A 321 11.90 21.13 -9.59
CA ASP A 321 11.58 21.81 -10.84
C ASP A 321 12.83 22.44 -11.48
N THR A 322 13.73 22.99 -10.68
CA THR A 322 15.01 23.52 -11.16
C THR A 322 15.89 22.41 -11.73
N VAL A 323 15.92 21.25 -11.08
CA VAL A 323 16.68 20.08 -11.53
C VAL A 323 16.18 19.57 -12.88
N ILE A 324 14.87 19.42 -13.05
CA ILE A 324 14.28 18.98 -14.32
C ILE A 324 14.51 20.02 -15.41
N THR A 325 14.25 21.30 -15.13
CA THR A 325 14.43 22.39 -16.09
C THR A 325 15.88 22.46 -16.60
N GLN A 326 16.87 22.35 -15.70
CA GLN A 326 18.29 22.35 -16.09
C GLN A 326 18.66 21.12 -16.92
N ALA A 327 18.19 19.93 -16.53
CA ALA A 327 18.46 18.69 -17.25
C ALA A 327 17.91 18.74 -18.67
N LEU A 328 16.70 19.27 -18.87
CA LEU A 328 16.06 19.35 -20.19
C LEU A 328 16.61 20.49 -21.05
N ALA A 329 16.98 21.63 -20.44
CA ALA A 329 17.63 22.72 -21.17
C ALA A 329 19.00 22.30 -21.71
N ASN A 330 19.75 21.46 -20.97
CA ASN A 330 21.06 20.93 -21.35
C ASN A 330 22.07 22.02 -21.79
N THR A 331 21.96 23.22 -21.20
CA THR A 331 22.84 24.37 -21.48
C THR A 331 24.02 24.48 -20.54
N THR A 332 23.98 23.77 -19.40
CA THR A 332 25.06 23.73 -18.41
C THR A 332 25.96 22.53 -18.66
N PRO A 333 27.30 22.67 -18.58
CA PRO A 333 28.21 21.53 -18.75
C PRO A 333 28.04 20.53 -17.58
N GLU A 334 27.70 19.29 -17.91
CA GLU A 334 27.47 18.21 -16.94
C GLU A 334 28.59 17.15 -16.99
N ASP A 335 29.05 16.69 -15.83
CA ASP A 335 29.93 15.53 -15.71
C ASP A 335 29.09 14.25 -15.57
N GLY A 336 28.96 13.50 -16.67
CA GLY A 336 28.19 12.25 -16.76
C GLY A 336 28.71 11.09 -15.90
N SER A 337 29.87 11.23 -15.26
CA SER A 337 30.38 10.24 -14.31
C SER A 337 29.83 10.44 -12.89
N THR A 338 29.26 11.61 -12.59
CA THR A 338 28.72 11.94 -11.27
C THR A 338 27.24 11.53 -11.16
N PRO A 339 26.71 11.23 -9.95
CA PRO A 339 25.28 10.98 -9.76
C PRO A 339 24.40 12.14 -10.26
N ARG A 340 24.89 13.38 -10.19
CA ARG A 340 24.19 14.57 -10.69
C ARG A 340 24.05 14.57 -12.22
N GLY A 341 25.12 14.23 -12.93
CA GLY A 341 25.09 14.09 -14.39
C GLY A 341 24.28 12.88 -14.85
N GLN A 342 24.38 11.76 -14.13
CA GLN A 342 23.57 10.55 -14.38
C GLN A 342 22.08 10.81 -14.19
N LEU A 343 21.70 11.55 -13.13
CA LEU A 343 20.32 11.98 -12.91
C LEU A 343 19.81 12.83 -14.09
N ALA A 344 20.59 13.81 -14.54
CA ALA A 344 20.21 14.67 -15.65
C ALA A 344 20.05 13.88 -16.97
N GLN A 345 20.90 12.88 -17.21
CA GLN A 345 20.76 11.96 -18.33
C GLN A 345 19.47 11.13 -18.21
N ALA A 346 19.19 10.53 -17.05
CA ALA A 346 17.98 9.74 -16.81
C ALA A 346 16.70 10.58 -16.97
N ILE A 347 16.71 11.86 -16.56
CA ILE A 347 15.59 12.79 -16.79
C ILE A 347 15.36 13.01 -18.28
N ARG A 348 16.42 13.22 -19.07
CA ARG A 348 16.32 13.41 -20.53
C ARG A 348 15.87 12.14 -21.26
N GLU A 349 16.20 10.96 -20.75
CA GLU A 349 15.78 9.68 -21.36
C GLU A 349 14.26 9.50 -21.34
N ASN A 350 13.60 9.90 -20.25
CA ASN A 350 12.13 9.91 -20.17
C ASN A 350 11.61 11.08 -19.31
N PRO A 351 11.37 12.27 -19.91
CA PRO A 351 10.93 13.45 -19.18
C PRO A 351 9.56 13.29 -18.48
N ALA A 352 8.62 12.59 -19.13
CA ALA A 352 7.28 12.35 -18.59
C ALA A 352 7.33 11.48 -17.33
N GLN A 353 8.05 10.35 -17.38
CA GLN A 353 8.24 9.51 -16.20
C GLN A 353 9.06 10.21 -15.11
N ALA A 354 10.06 11.02 -15.46
CA ALA A 354 10.84 11.79 -14.50
C ALA A 354 9.97 12.78 -13.72
N ARG A 355 9.12 13.55 -14.42
CA ARG A 355 8.16 14.45 -13.76
C ARG A 355 7.21 13.70 -12.85
N LEU A 356 6.63 12.59 -13.31
CA LEU A 356 5.70 11.80 -12.52
C LEU A 356 6.36 11.24 -11.26
N ALA A 357 7.45 10.48 -11.42
CA ALA A 357 8.11 9.78 -10.34
C ALA A 357 8.72 10.72 -9.31
N LEU A 358 9.46 11.73 -9.74
CA LEU A 358 10.15 12.62 -8.80
C LEU A 358 9.16 13.51 -8.03
N SER A 359 8.06 13.97 -8.65
CA SER A 359 7.04 14.76 -7.94
C SER A 359 6.26 13.92 -6.93
N MET A 360 5.99 12.65 -7.23
CA MET A 360 5.35 11.71 -6.30
C MET A 360 6.27 11.37 -5.12
N ALA A 361 7.55 11.10 -5.37
CA ALA A 361 8.54 10.86 -4.30
C ALA A 361 8.77 12.10 -3.42
N ALA A 362 8.75 13.30 -4.01
CA ALA A 362 8.86 14.56 -3.28
C ALA A 362 7.69 14.75 -2.31
N ALA A 363 6.45 14.56 -2.78
CA ALA A 363 5.25 14.63 -1.94
C ALA A 363 5.29 13.60 -0.80
N GLN A 364 5.66 12.35 -1.10
CA GLN A 364 5.78 11.30 -0.09
C GLN A 364 6.83 11.65 0.97
N SER A 365 7.98 12.19 0.56
CA SER A 365 9.03 12.60 1.49
C SER A 365 8.64 13.82 2.33
N ASP A 366 7.86 14.75 1.77
CA ASP A 366 7.34 15.91 2.49
C ASP A 366 6.31 15.47 3.55
N ALA A 367 5.33 14.65 3.15
CA ALA A 367 4.34 14.06 4.06
C ALA A 367 5.01 13.28 5.21
N PHE A 368 6.04 12.47 4.90
CA PHE A 368 6.82 11.75 5.90
C PHE A 368 7.49 12.69 6.91
N SER A 369 8.06 13.81 6.45
CA SER A 369 8.73 14.78 7.33
C SER A 369 7.78 15.48 8.32
N HIS A 370 6.50 15.60 7.96
CA HIS A 370 5.46 16.19 8.79
C HIS A 370 4.85 15.22 9.83
N GLN A 371 5.17 13.92 9.77
CA GLN A 371 4.60 12.93 10.71
C GLN A 371 5.19 13.06 12.12
N GLN A 372 6.49 13.30 12.25
CA GLN A 372 7.17 13.49 13.54
C GLN A 372 8.53 14.18 13.40
N ALA A 373 9.03 14.75 14.50
CA ALA A 373 10.37 15.33 14.54
C ALA A 373 11.46 14.27 14.28
N GLY A 374 12.44 14.59 13.45
CA GLY A 374 13.56 13.70 13.10
C GLY A 374 13.38 12.92 11.79
N ASN A 375 12.18 12.95 11.19
CA ASN A 375 11.91 12.40 9.87
C ASN A 375 12.54 13.30 8.77
N SER A 376 13.79 13.02 8.42
CA SER A 376 14.51 13.72 7.34
C SER A 376 14.39 13.02 5.98
N GLN A 377 14.81 13.69 4.91
CA GLN A 377 14.86 13.11 3.56
C GLN A 377 15.71 11.83 3.48
N GLU A 378 16.80 11.75 4.25
CA GLU A 378 17.63 10.53 4.33
C GLU A 378 16.89 9.39 5.07
N GLN A 379 16.09 9.71 6.08
CA GLN A 379 15.27 8.71 6.77
C GLN A 379 14.16 8.21 5.83
N ALA A 380 13.48 9.11 5.11
CA ALA A 380 12.45 8.75 4.14
C ALA A 380 12.96 7.75 3.08
N ALA A 381 14.18 7.96 2.58
CA ALA A 381 14.80 7.10 1.57
C ALA A 381 14.84 5.60 1.95
N SER A 382 15.05 5.31 3.24
CA SER A 382 15.30 3.95 3.74
C SER A 382 14.31 3.49 4.82
N ALA A 383 13.25 4.26 5.05
CA ALA A 383 12.17 3.91 5.97
C ALA A 383 11.41 2.68 5.49
N ASP A 384 10.77 1.98 6.43
CA ASP A 384 9.77 0.96 6.12
C ASP A 384 8.57 1.63 5.40
N VAL A 385 7.76 0.83 4.72
CA VAL A 385 6.46 1.28 4.16
C VAL A 385 5.34 0.71 5.03
N VAL A 386 4.37 1.53 5.43
CA VAL A 386 3.12 1.10 6.07
C VAL A 386 1.99 1.30 5.07
N ASN A 387 1.52 0.19 4.50
CA ASN A 387 0.35 0.14 3.64
C ASN A 387 -0.93 0.04 4.50
N LEU A 388 -1.92 0.86 4.21
CA LEU A 388 -3.16 0.98 4.98
C LEU A 388 -4.34 0.59 4.09
N THR A 389 -5.00 -0.54 4.37
CA THR A 389 -6.28 -0.84 3.73
C THR A 389 -7.37 0.00 4.39
N CYS A 390 -7.75 1.08 3.70
CA CYS A 390 -8.71 2.05 4.22
C CYS A 390 -10.16 1.52 4.13
N PRO A 391 -10.98 1.70 5.20
CA PRO A 391 -12.37 1.25 5.22
C PRO A 391 -13.24 1.93 4.14
N ALA A 392 -14.20 1.21 3.56
CA ALA A 392 -15.02 1.73 2.46
C ALA A 392 -16.11 2.73 2.88
N ALA A 393 -16.62 2.68 4.12
CA ALA A 393 -17.74 3.53 4.54
C ALA A 393 -17.31 4.87 5.15
N ASP A 394 -16.03 5.07 5.46
CA ASP A 394 -15.50 6.29 6.07
C ASP A 394 -14.53 6.99 5.11
N LEU A 395 -14.60 8.31 5.05
CA LEU A 395 -13.65 9.14 4.31
C LEU A 395 -12.34 9.33 5.09
N ASN A 396 -12.33 9.05 6.39
CA ASN A 396 -11.14 9.10 7.22
C ASN A 396 -10.44 7.74 7.28
N CYS A 397 -9.14 7.75 6.96
CA CYS A 397 -8.27 6.60 7.13
C CYS A 397 -7.10 6.99 8.03
N LEU A 398 -7.29 6.80 9.35
CA LEU A 398 -6.27 7.14 10.33
C LEU A 398 -5.19 6.06 10.37
N ALA A 399 -3.94 6.47 10.25
CA ALA A 399 -2.79 5.60 10.47
C ALA A 399 -2.60 5.35 11.98
N PRO A 400 -2.14 4.15 12.39
CA PRO A 400 -1.84 3.88 13.79
C PRO A 400 -0.61 4.70 14.25
N ALA A 401 -0.56 5.07 15.52
CA ALA A 401 0.49 5.97 16.04
C ALA A 401 1.92 5.42 15.90
N ASP A 402 2.07 4.08 15.88
CA ASP A 402 3.34 3.38 15.69
C ASP A 402 3.82 3.33 14.23
N SER A 403 3.16 4.06 13.33
CA SER A 403 3.54 4.19 11.90
C SER A 403 4.17 5.53 11.53
N ALA A 404 4.37 6.43 12.50
CA ALA A 404 4.94 7.78 12.25
C ALA A 404 6.41 7.78 11.79
N ASP A 405 7.10 6.64 11.90
CA ASP A 405 8.47 6.44 11.44
C ASP A 405 8.57 5.72 10.08
N ALA A 406 7.43 5.55 9.37
CA ALA A 406 7.34 4.85 8.09
C ALA A 406 6.72 5.71 6.98
N LEU A 407 7.06 5.40 5.73
CA LEU A 407 6.33 5.92 4.57
C LEU A 407 4.92 5.34 4.59
N GLN A 408 3.88 6.17 4.48
CA GLN A 408 2.50 5.71 4.55
C GLN A 408 1.87 5.69 3.16
N GLU A 409 1.16 4.61 2.85
CA GLU A 409 0.36 4.42 1.65
C GLU A 409 -1.08 4.06 2.04
N ARG A 410 -2.06 4.66 1.37
CA ARG A 410 -3.50 4.46 1.64
C ARG A 410 -4.16 3.77 0.46
N ASP A 411 -4.57 2.52 0.66
CA ASP A 411 -5.15 1.67 -0.38
C ASP A 411 -6.67 1.83 -0.44
N TYR A 412 -7.15 2.47 -1.50
CA TYR A 412 -8.56 2.55 -1.87
C TYR A 412 -8.84 1.70 -3.12
N PRO A 413 -10.12 1.50 -3.50
CA PRO A 413 -10.42 0.93 -4.82
C PRO A 413 -9.92 1.86 -5.93
N ASN A 414 -9.27 1.31 -6.96
CA ASN A 414 -8.78 2.06 -8.12
C ASN A 414 -9.57 1.72 -9.40
N GLY A 415 -9.23 2.39 -10.51
CA GLY A 415 -9.89 2.23 -11.80
C GLY A 415 -9.90 0.79 -12.34
N ALA A 416 -8.79 0.06 -12.16
CA ALA A 416 -8.64 -1.32 -12.62
C ALA A 416 -9.76 -2.24 -12.11
N SER A 417 -10.24 -2.01 -10.89
CA SER A 417 -11.33 -2.81 -10.28
C SER A 417 -12.71 -2.55 -10.90
N PHE A 418 -12.84 -1.54 -11.77
CA PHE A 418 -14.10 -1.07 -12.36
C PHE A 418 -14.10 -1.05 -13.89
N LEU A 419 -13.04 -1.52 -14.55
CA LEU A 419 -13.01 -1.60 -16.02
C LEU A 419 -13.97 -2.67 -16.58
N GLY A 420 -14.46 -3.58 -15.74
CA GLY A 420 -15.30 -4.71 -16.13
C GLY A 420 -14.55 -5.72 -17.02
N ASP A 421 -15.29 -6.72 -17.48
CA ASP A 421 -14.74 -7.78 -18.32
C ASP A 421 -14.25 -7.27 -19.69
N GLY A 422 -13.32 -8.00 -20.28
CA GLY A 422 -12.75 -7.73 -21.61
C GLY A 422 -11.23 -7.73 -21.61
N ASP A 423 -10.65 -7.67 -22.81
CA ASP A 423 -9.20 -7.62 -22.99
C ASP A 423 -8.57 -6.42 -22.26
N GLU A 424 -7.25 -6.50 -22.01
CA GLU A 424 -6.49 -5.52 -21.25
C GLU A 424 -6.64 -4.10 -21.83
N VAL A 425 -7.03 -3.15 -20.97
CA VAL A 425 -7.06 -1.73 -21.32
C VAL A 425 -5.63 -1.19 -21.26
N SER A 426 -5.24 -0.38 -22.24
CA SER A 426 -3.93 0.28 -22.24
C SER A 426 -3.99 1.64 -22.92
N PHE A 427 -3.09 2.54 -22.52
CA PHE A 427 -3.00 3.89 -23.04
C PHE A 427 -1.92 4.00 -24.12
N SER A 428 -2.25 4.67 -25.22
CA SER A 428 -1.30 4.92 -26.30
C SER A 428 -1.67 6.19 -27.06
N THR A 429 -0.73 6.74 -27.82
CA THR A 429 -1.00 7.89 -28.69
C THR A 429 -2.06 7.60 -29.77
N ALA A 430 -2.29 6.33 -30.11
CA ALA A 430 -3.35 5.93 -31.04
C ALA A 430 -4.74 5.85 -30.40
N GLY A 431 -4.86 6.15 -29.10
CA GLY A 431 -6.08 6.04 -28.31
C GLY A 431 -6.01 4.91 -27.28
N THR A 432 -7.02 4.89 -26.40
CA THR A 432 -7.21 3.85 -25.38
C THR A 432 -7.65 2.54 -26.02
N ARG A 433 -6.91 1.45 -25.78
CA ARG A 433 -7.25 0.12 -26.32
C ARG A 433 -8.33 -0.55 -25.49
N ASN A 434 -9.18 -1.35 -26.15
CA ASN A 434 -10.22 -2.18 -25.53
C ASN A 434 -11.20 -1.39 -24.63
N TRP A 435 -11.41 -0.11 -24.96
CA TRP A 435 -12.30 0.78 -24.22
C TRP A 435 -13.36 1.37 -25.15
N SER A 436 -14.54 0.77 -25.14
CA SER A 436 -15.70 1.21 -25.92
C SER A 436 -16.70 1.96 -25.05
N VAL A 437 -17.60 2.72 -25.69
CA VAL A 437 -18.75 3.37 -25.02
C VAL A 437 -19.57 2.36 -24.21
N THR A 438 -19.82 1.16 -24.74
CA THR A 438 -20.55 0.10 -24.02
C THR A 438 -19.82 -0.36 -22.76
N ARG A 439 -18.48 -0.49 -22.81
CA ARG A 439 -17.67 -0.86 -21.63
C ARG A 439 -17.68 0.28 -20.60
N LEU A 440 -17.62 1.53 -21.06
CA LEU A 440 -17.77 2.72 -20.22
C LEU A 440 -19.14 2.76 -19.52
N GLU A 441 -20.25 2.54 -20.21
CA GLU A 441 -21.60 2.53 -19.62
C GLU A 441 -21.77 1.41 -18.57
N GLN A 442 -21.12 0.25 -18.78
CA GLN A 442 -21.09 -0.82 -17.79
C GLN A 442 -20.29 -0.42 -16.55
N ALA A 443 -19.09 0.10 -16.74
CA ALA A 443 -18.23 0.59 -15.65
C ALA A 443 -18.92 1.70 -14.84
N HIS A 444 -19.56 2.66 -15.53
CA HIS A 444 -20.34 3.73 -14.91
C HIS A 444 -21.48 3.18 -14.03
N ARG A 445 -22.25 2.21 -14.53
CA ARG A 445 -23.31 1.56 -13.73
C ARG A 445 -22.75 0.83 -12.51
N GLN A 446 -21.61 0.15 -12.65
CA GLN A 446 -20.94 -0.52 -11.52
C GLN A 446 -20.49 0.49 -10.46
N LEU A 447 -19.92 1.62 -10.87
CA LEU A 447 -19.50 2.70 -9.97
C LEU A 447 -20.68 3.29 -9.19
N LEU A 448 -21.79 3.62 -9.87
CA LEU A 448 -23.00 4.11 -9.22
C LEU A 448 -23.56 3.09 -8.21
N ALA A 449 -23.60 1.80 -8.58
CA ALA A 449 -24.08 0.73 -7.71
C ALA A 449 -23.17 0.51 -6.48
N ARG A 450 -21.87 0.82 -6.60
CA ARG A 450 -20.90 0.80 -5.50
C ARG A 450 -20.86 2.12 -4.70
N GLY A 451 -21.75 3.06 -4.99
CA GLY A 451 -21.88 4.30 -4.21
C GLY A 451 -20.86 5.38 -4.58
N TYR A 452 -20.39 5.42 -5.83
CA TYR A 452 -19.60 6.53 -6.38
C TYR A 452 -20.48 7.50 -7.19
N LEU A 453 -19.98 8.72 -7.44
CA LEU A 453 -20.59 9.71 -8.33
C LEU A 453 -19.52 10.37 -9.20
N PHE A 454 -19.87 10.77 -10.43
CA PHE A 454 -18.97 11.45 -11.37
C PHE A 454 -18.77 12.92 -10.99
N VAL A 455 -17.53 13.43 -11.02
CA VAL A 455 -17.21 14.83 -10.67
C VAL A 455 -16.48 15.61 -11.77
N GLY A 456 -16.24 14.97 -12.93
CA GLY A 456 -15.63 15.62 -14.08
C GLY A 456 -14.49 14.83 -14.71
N TYR A 457 -13.74 15.50 -15.57
CA TYR A 457 -12.68 14.97 -16.39
C TYR A 457 -11.30 15.41 -15.93
N HIS A 458 -10.32 14.52 -16.02
CA HIS A 458 -8.91 14.82 -15.81
C HIS A 458 -8.13 14.54 -17.09
N GLY A 459 -7.43 15.54 -17.62
CA GLY A 459 -6.53 15.37 -18.76
C GLY A 459 -5.09 15.24 -18.28
N THR A 460 -4.38 14.21 -18.76
CA THR A 460 -2.99 13.98 -18.37
C THR A 460 -2.22 13.21 -19.44
N PHE A 461 -0.91 13.03 -19.26
CA PHE A 461 -0.05 12.23 -20.16
C PHE A 461 -0.18 10.72 -19.90
N LEU A 462 0.30 9.92 -20.84
CA LEU A 462 0.05 8.46 -20.91
C LEU A 462 0.50 7.71 -19.65
N GLU A 463 1.69 8.01 -19.12
CA GLU A 463 2.24 7.32 -17.95
C GLU A 463 1.49 7.69 -16.66
N ALA A 464 1.04 8.94 -16.52
CA ALA A 464 0.18 9.35 -15.41
C ALA A 464 -1.19 8.70 -15.49
N ALA A 465 -1.77 8.56 -16.69
CA ALA A 465 -3.02 7.84 -16.87
C ALA A 465 -2.91 6.36 -16.46
N HIS A 466 -1.77 5.71 -16.76
CA HIS A 466 -1.49 4.35 -16.29
C HIS A 466 -1.47 4.27 -14.76
N SER A 467 -0.68 5.11 -14.10
CA SER A 467 -0.60 5.17 -12.64
C SER A 467 -1.97 5.42 -11.99
N ILE A 468 -2.68 6.46 -12.44
CA ILE A 468 -3.97 6.88 -11.88
C ILE A 468 -5.05 5.79 -12.00
N VAL A 469 -5.14 5.12 -13.15
CA VAL A 469 -6.19 4.13 -13.40
C VAL A 469 -5.86 2.77 -12.76
N PHE A 470 -4.61 2.32 -12.86
CA PHE A 470 -4.25 0.95 -12.48
C PHE A 470 -3.73 0.80 -11.06
N GLU A 471 -3.20 1.86 -10.46
CA GLU A 471 -2.72 1.87 -9.08
C GLU A 471 -3.61 2.76 -8.20
N GLY A 472 -3.83 4.00 -8.62
CA GLY A 472 -4.70 4.95 -7.93
C GLY A 472 -4.19 6.38 -8.08
N VAL A 473 -5.00 7.34 -7.64
CA VAL A 473 -4.54 8.74 -7.54
C VAL A 473 -3.61 8.85 -6.33
N HIS A 474 -2.42 9.42 -6.53
CA HIS A 474 -1.45 9.72 -5.48
C HIS A 474 -1.02 11.17 -5.54
N GLU A 475 -0.69 11.74 -4.38
CA GLU A 475 -0.20 13.10 -4.26
C GLU A 475 1.12 13.32 -5.02
N ARG A 476 1.24 14.50 -5.62
CA ARG A 476 2.43 14.95 -6.35
C ARG A 476 2.78 16.36 -5.90
N ASP A 477 4.07 16.64 -5.77
CA ASP A 477 4.54 17.96 -5.33
C ASP A 477 4.00 19.07 -6.25
N GLN A 478 3.35 20.03 -5.60
CA GLN A 478 2.72 21.21 -6.16
C GLN A 478 3.00 22.44 -5.27
N SER A 479 4.12 22.42 -4.54
CA SER A 479 4.50 23.48 -3.60
C SER A 479 4.57 24.88 -4.25
N SER A 480 4.80 24.98 -5.55
CA SER A 480 4.81 26.23 -6.32
C SER A 480 3.45 26.94 -6.44
N ILE A 481 2.35 26.20 -6.25
CA ILE A 481 0.97 26.72 -6.32
C ILE A 481 0.26 26.72 -4.96
N ALA A 482 1.00 26.58 -3.86
CA ALA A 482 0.43 26.68 -2.51
C ALA A 482 -0.34 28.00 -2.33
N PRO A 483 -1.54 28.00 -1.71
CA PRO A 483 -2.16 26.90 -0.95
C PRO A 483 -3.17 26.04 -1.75
N TRP A 484 -3.11 26.02 -3.09
CA TRP A 484 -4.09 25.36 -3.97
C TRP A 484 -3.71 23.93 -4.37
N GLN A 485 -2.90 23.23 -3.58
CA GLN A 485 -2.55 21.84 -3.87
C GLN A 485 -3.80 20.95 -3.95
N GLY A 486 -3.81 20.06 -4.95
CA GLY A 486 -4.89 19.10 -5.14
C GLY A 486 -4.88 18.44 -6.52
N PHE A 487 -5.87 17.60 -6.73
CA PHE A 487 -6.12 16.93 -8.00
C PHE A 487 -7.14 17.71 -8.82
N TYR A 488 -6.66 18.28 -9.93
CA TYR A 488 -7.40 19.19 -10.79
C TYR A 488 -8.27 18.44 -11.80
N VAL A 489 -9.55 18.81 -11.87
CA VAL A 489 -10.60 18.18 -12.66
C VAL A 489 -11.45 19.28 -13.32
N ALA A 490 -12.02 19.03 -14.49
CA ALA A 490 -12.95 19.95 -15.14
C ALA A 490 -14.28 19.28 -15.44
N GLY A 491 -15.39 19.96 -15.14
CA GLY A 491 -16.71 19.48 -15.54
C GLY A 491 -16.90 19.40 -17.05
N ASP A 492 -16.35 20.39 -17.76
CA ASP A 492 -16.30 20.45 -19.22
C ASP A 492 -15.08 19.65 -19.74
N PRO A 493 -15.27 18.58 -20.54
CA PRO A 493 -14.17 17.83 -21.11
C PRO A 493 -13.26 18.67 -22.02
N ALA A 494 -13.77 19.75 -22.62
CA ALA A 494 -12.96 20.63 -23.46
C ALA A 494 -11.91 21.42 -22.67
N LEU A 495 -12.13 21.67 -21.36
CA LEU A 495 -11.11 22.28 -20.50
C LEU A 495 -10.05 21.23 -20.13
N ALA A 496 -10.48 20.06 -19.66
CA ALA A 496 -9.57 18.96 -19.32
C ALA A 496 -8.70 18.53 -20.53
N TYR A 497 -9.22 18.62 -21.76
CA TYR A 497 -8.51 18.23 -22.97
C TYR A 497 -7.20 19.01 -23.19
N GLY A 498 -7.15 20.28 -22.78
CA GLY A 498 -5.93 21.11 -22.89
C GLY A 498 -4.73 20.56 -22.10
N TYR A 499 -5.01 19.77 -21.04
CA TYR A 499 -4.00 19.13 -20.20
C TYR A 499 -3.70 17.68 -20.61
N ALA A 500 -4.46 17.10 -21.55
CA ALA A 500 -4.32 15.72 -22.01
C ALA A 500 -3.19 15.57 -23.05
N GLN A 501 -1.97 15.97 -22.68
CA GLN A 501 -0.75 15.92 -23.50
C GLN A 501 0.50 15.97 -22.63
N ASP A 502 1.66 15.64 -23.21
CA ASP A 502 2.94 15.91 -22.54
C ASP A 502 3.13 17.43 -22.39
N GLN A 503 3.59 17.87 -21.22
CA GLN A 503 3.90 19.30 -20.99
C GLN A 503 5.19 19.75 -21.70
N GLU A 504 6.08 18.80 -21.98
CA GLU A 504 7.40 19.05 -22.55
C GLU A 504 7.75 17.98 -23.58
N ALA A 505 8.68 18.31 -24.47
CA ALA A 505 9.14 17.37 -25.48
C ALA A 505 9.93 16.20 -24.88
N ASP A 506 9.73 15.01 -25.43
CA ASP A 506 10.51 13.81 -25.11
C ASP A 506 11.97 13.90 -25.62
N ALA A 507 12.78 12.86 -25.36
CA ALA A 507 14.16 12.75 -25.84
C ALA A 507 14.32 12.90 -27.38
N ARG A 508 13.24 12.73 -28.14
CA ARG A 508 13.20 12.83 -29.60
C ARG A 508 12.59 14.15 -30.08
N GLY A 509 12.33 15.09 -29.17
CA GLY A 509 11.75 16.39 -29.47
C GLY A 509 10.25 16.36 -29.77
N ARG A 510 9.51 15.33 -29.34
CA ARG A 510 8.09 15.13 -29.65
C ARG A 510 7.23 15.40 -28.42
N ILE A 511 6.08 16.03 -28.64
CA ILE A 511 5.01 16.16 -27.65
C ILE A 511 3.93 15.15 -28.02
N ARG A 512 3.64 14.20 -27.13
CA ARG A 512 2.60 13.18 -27.38
C ARG A 512 1.25 13.70 -26.91
N ASN A 513 0.19 13.28 -27.58
CA ASN A 513 -1.15 13.35 -26.99
C ASN A 513 -1.24 12.42 -25.77
N GLY A 514 -2.01 12.85 -24.78
CA GLY A 514 -2.28 12.15 -23.54
C GLY A 514 -3.66 11.48 -23.55
N VAL A 515 -4.32 11.47 -22.39
CA VAL A 515 -5.59 10.78 -22.17
C VAL A 515 -6.55 11.67 -21.38
N LEU A 516 -7.82 11.66 -21.78
CA LEU A 516 -8.92 12.12 -20.94
C LEU A 516 -9.43 10.98 -20.06
N LEU A 517 -9.57 11.26 -18.77
CA LEU A 517 -10.04 10.33 -17.75
C LEU A 517 -11.30 10.88 -17.08
N ARG A 518 -12.15 9.98 -16.58
CA ARG A 518 -13.36 10.30 -15.82
C ARG A 518 -13.13 10.05 -14.35
N VAL A 519 -13.41 11.04 -13.51
CA VAL A 519 -13.12 11.02 -12.07
C VAL A 519 -14.41 10.79 -11.30
N TYR A 520 -14.38 9.84 -10.37
CA TYR A 520 -15.51 9.50 -9.51
C TYR A 520 -15.10 9.50 -8.04
N VAL A 521 -15.90 10.11 -7.17
CA VAL A 521 -15.65 10.13 -5.71
C VAL A 521 -16.74 9.35 -4.96
N PRO A 522 -16.47 8.87 -3.73
CA PRO A 522 -17.50 8.26 -2.90
C PRO A 522 -18.67 9.22 -2.68
N ARG A 523 -19.91 8.73 -2.73
CA ARG A 523 -21.11 9.55 -2.51
C ARG A 523 -21.15 10.24 -1.14
N ALA A 524 -20.46 9.66 -0.15
CA ALA A 524 -20.31 10.26 1.17
C ALA A 524 -19.59 11.62 1.13
N ALA A 525 -18.78 11.89 0.10
CA ALA A 525 -18.08 13.17 -0.07
C ALA A 525 -18.97 14.28 -0.67
N LEU A 526 -20.17 13.96 -1.20
CA LEU A 526 -21.06 14.94 -1.83
C LEU A 526 -21.30 16.21 -1.00
N PRO A 527 -21.54 16.13 0.33
CA PRO A 527 -21.74 17.34 1.16
C PRO A 527 -20.51 18.25 1.24
N HIS A 528 -19.32 17.75 0.87
CA HIS A 528 -18.03 18.42 0.93
C HIS A 528 -17.55 18.88 -0.45
N LEU A 529 -18.41 18.81 -1.48
CA LEU A 529 -18.12 19.35 -2.81
C LEU A 529 -18.71 20.75 -2.91
N TYR A 530 -17.86 21.76 -2.77
CA TYR A 530 -18.24 23.16 -2.72
C TYR A 530 -18.07 23.85 -4.07
N ALA A 531 -18.80 24.94 -4.28
CA ALA A 531 -18.63 25.80 -5.45
C ALA A 531 -18.66 27.29 -5.10
N THR A 532 -17.90 28.08 -5.85
CA THR A 532 -17.86 29.53 -5.79
C THR A 532 -17.99 30.14 -7.19
N GLN A 533 -18.55 31.34 -7.27
CA GLN A 533 -18.58 32.13 -8.52
C GLN A 533 -17.38 33.08 -8.63
N GLN A 534 -16.61 33.25 -7.56
CA GLN A 534 -15.35 33.98 -7.57
C GLN A 534 -14.29 33.14 -8.28
N THR A 535 -13.50 33.75 -9.16
CA THR A 535 -12.37 33.04 -9.78
C THR A 535 -11.37 32.59 -8.71
N LEU A 536 -10.83 31.38 -8.86
CA LEU A 536 -9.86 30.81 -7.93
C LEU A 536 -8.52 31.57 -7.91
N ALA A 537 -8.26 32.40 -8.94
CA ALA A 537 -7.11 33.29 -9.01
C ALA A 537 -7.31 34.64 -8.28
N ASP A 538 -8.50 34.93 -7.76
CA ASP A 538 -8.77 36.20 -7.09
C ASP A 538 -8.01 36.30 -5.75
N PRO A 539 -7.45 37.46 -5.38
CA PRO A 539 -6.71 37.61 -4.11
C PRO A 539 -7.52 37.26 -2.86
N GLY A 540 -8.84 37.44 -2.89
CA GLY A 540 -9.75 37.09 -1.79
C GLY A 540 -10.27 35.65 -1.82
N ALA A 541 -9.97 34.87 -2.87
CA ALA A 541 -10.49 33.51 -3.03
C ALA A 541 -9.98 32.57 -1.92
N VAL A 542 -8.74 32.74 -1.45
CA VAL A 542 -8.16 31.91 -0.38
C VAL A 542 -8.99 31.99 0.91
N ASP A 543 -9.33 33.21 1.35
CA ASP A 543 -10.10 33.43 2.57
C ASP A 543 -11.57 33.02 2.39
N GLU A 544 -12.16 33.29 1.22
CA GLU A 544 -13.55 32.93 0.94
C GLU A 544 -13.74 31.41 0.87
N VAL A 545 -12.82 30.69 0.20
CA VAL A 545 -12.83 29.23 0.18
C VAL A 545 -12.57 28.68 1.58
N GLY A 546 -11.63 29.25 2.33
CA GLY A 546 -11.38 28.86 3.72
C GLY A 546 -12.61 29.00 4.63
N ARG A 547 -13.39 30.07 4.44
CA ARG A 547 -14.68 30.28 5.11
C ARG A 547 -15.73 29.26 4.67
N LEU A 548 -15.78 28.92 3.39
CA LEU A 548 -16.75 27.98 2.82
C LEU A 548 -16.52 26.54 3.32
N ILE A 549 -15.26 26.11 3.40
CA ILE A 549 -14.88 24.77 3.85
C ILE A 549 -14.72 24.64 5.38
N GLY A 550 -14.62 25.78 6.09
CA GLY A 550 -14.56 25.83 7.56
C GLY A 550 -13.15 25.68 8.16
N HIS A 551 -12.10 25.74 7.34
CA HIS A 551 -10.70 25.74 7.79
C HIS A 551 -9.78 26.40 6.74
N PRO A 552 -8.55 26.82 7.08
CA PRO A 552 -7.59 27.33 6.10
C PRO A 552 -7.20 26.26 5.07
N LEU A 553 -6.96 26.69 3.82
CA LEU A 553 -6.35 25.85 2.79
C LEU A 553 -4.97 25.30 3.22
N PRO A 554 -4.49 24.17 2.67
CA PRO A 554 -5.02 23.44 1.50
C PRO A 554 -6.29 22.62 1.79
N LEU A 555 -6.97 22.21 0.72
CA LEU A 555 -8.13 21.31 0.78
C LEU A 555 -7.73 19.95 1.38
N GLN A 556 -8.61 19.33 2.16
CA GLN A 556 -8.39 18.01 2.75
C GLN A 556 -9.35 16.97 2.15
N LEU A 557 -10.52 16.79 2.78
CA LEU A 557 -11.57 15.87 2.35
C LEU A 557 -12.68 16.60 1.57
N GLU A 558 -12.35 17.78 1.05
CA GLU A 558 -13.25 18.69 0.34
C GLU A 558 -12.83 18.86 -1.11
N ALA A 559 -13.75 19.40 -1.91
CA ALA A 559 -13.46 19.92 -3.23
C ALA A 559 -13.98 21.36 -3.36
N ILE A 560 -13.35 22.14 -4.22
CA ILE A 560 -13.84 23.47 -4.61
C ILE A 560 -13.95 23.56 -6.14
N THR A 561 -15.11 24.01 -6.62
CA THR A 561 -15.36 24.31 -8.02
C THR A 561 -15.51 25.81 -8.23
N GLY A 562 -14.76 26.39 -9.15
CA GLY A 562 -14.84 27.82 -9.48
C GLY A 562 -14.29 28.14 -10.87
N PRO A 563 -14.51 29.36 -11.39
CA PRO A 563 -13.92 29.77 -12.65
C PRO A 563 -12.37 29.78 -12.57
N GLU A 564 -11.70 29.17 -13.55
CA GLU A 564 -10.23 29.19 -13.69
C GLU A 564 -9.71 30.65 -13.76
N GLU A 565 -10.42 31.48 -14.53
CA GLU A 565 -10.19 32.91 -14.69
C GLU A 565 -11.53 33.67 -14.69
N GLU A 566 -11.50 35.00 -14.65
CA GLU A 566 -12.72 35.83 -14.66
C GLU A 566 -13.52 35.60 -15.96
N GLY A 567 -14.72 35.01 -15.83
CA GLY A 567 -15.57 34.65 -16.97
C GLY A 567 -15.15 33.35 -17.70
N GLY A 568 -14.15 32.65 -17.17
CA GLY A 568 -13.63 31.39 -17.71
C GLY A 568 -14.53 30.18 -17.42
N ARG A 569 -14.06 29.01 -17.87
CA ARG A 569 -14.70 27.71 -17.59
C ARG A 569 -14.48 27.31 -16.13
N LEU A 570 -15.32 26.40 -15.64
CA LEU A 570 -15.24 25.90 -14.27
C LEU A 570 -14.18 24.81 -14.14
N GLU A 571 -13.31 24.99 -13.17
CA GLU A 571 -12.33 24.02 -12.70
C GLU A 571 -12.72 23.54 -11.29
N THR A 572 -12.46 22.28 -11.00
CA THR A 572 -12.70 21.62 -9.71
C THR A 572 -11.39 21.10 -9.16
N ILE A 573 -11.02 21.52 -7.96
CA ILE A 573 -9.84 21.01 -7.26
C ILE A 573 -10.31 20.06 -6.15
N LEU A 574 -9.87 18.80 -6.19
CA LEU A 574 -10.06 17.85 -5.09
C LEU A 574 -8.86 17.94 -4.13
N GLY A 575 -9.09 18.10 -2.83
CA GLY A 575 -8.01 17.94 -1.84
C GLY A 575 -7.40 16.54 -1.92
N TRP A 576 -6.08 16.41 -1.72
CA TRP A 576 -5.37 15.16 -1.97
C TRP A 576 -5.93 13.97 -1.18
N ARG A 577 -6.38 14.19 0.07
CA ARG A 577 -7.00 13.13 0.90
C ARG A 577 -8.33 12.63 0.32
N LEU A 578 -9.09 13.47 -0.39
CA LEU A 578 -10.29 13.05 -1.13
C LEU A 578 -9.91 12.44 -2.49
N ALA A 579 -8.91 13.00 -3.17
CA ALA A 579 -8.47 12.57 -4.48
C ALA A 579 -7.97 11.12 -4.48
N GLU A 580 -7.24 10.69 -3.44
CA GLU A 580 -6.79 9.30 -3.26
C GLU A 580 -7.94 8.29 -3.15
N GLN A 581 -9.14 8.75 -2.76
CA GLN A 581 -10.35 7.92 -2.67
C GLN A 581 -11.12 7.87 -3.99
N ALA A 582 -10.70 8.66 -4.98
CA ALA A 582 -11.36 8.71 -6.27
C ALA A 582 -11.05 7.44 -7.07
N VAL A 583 -12.08 6.92 -7.75
CA VAL A 583 -11.90 5.92 -8.80
C VAL A 583 -11.85 6.66 -10.13
N VAL A 584 -10.80 6.42 -10.90
CA VAL A 584 -10.60 7.05 -12.20
C VAL A 584 -10.60 5.99 -13.29
N ILE A 585 -11.45 6.16 -14.30
CA ILE A 585 -11.53 5.27 -15.47
C ILE A 585 -11.34 6.08 -16.77
N PRO A 586 -10.98 5.46 -17.90
CA PRO A 586 -10.79 6.20 -19.14
C PRO A 586 -12.08 6.85 -19.65
N SER A 587 -11.97 8.02 -20.27
CA SER A 587 -13.03 8.55 -21.15
C SER A 587 -13.03 7.81 -22.49
N THR A 588 -14.13 7.87 -23.23
CA THR A 588 -14.19 7.45 -24.64
C THR A 588 -13.97 8.60 -25.62
N ILE A 589 -13.85 9.83 -25.12
CA ILE A 589 -13.42 11.00 -25.90
C ILE A 589 -11.92 10.86 -26.22
N PRO A 590 -11.52 10.68 -27.49
CA PRO A 590 -10.13 10.48 -27.85
C PRO A 590 -9.37 11.81 -27.90
N THR A 591 -8.07 11.77 -27.59
CA THR A 591 -7.15 12.86 -27.94
C THR A 591 -6.66 12.70 -29.38
N ASP A 592 -6.57 13.80 -30.13
CA ASP A 592 -6.14 13.76 -31.52
C ASP A 592 -4.60 13.76 -31.63
N PRO A 593 -3.98 12.65 -32.07
CA PRO A 593 -2.52 12.58 -32.21
C PRO A 593 -1.97 13.48 -33.32
N ARG A 594 -2.82 14.03 -34.20
CA ARG A 594 -2.41 14.92 -35.30
C ARG A 594 -2.50 16.40 -34.95
N ASN A 595 -3.29 16.75 -33.92
CA ASN A 595 -3.56 18.14 -33.52
C ASN A 595 -3.27 18.33 -32.01
N VAL A 596 -2.10 17.87 -31.56
CA VAL A 596 -1.64 18.06 -30.18
C VAL A 596 -1.49 19.56 -29.88
N GLY A 597 -2.14 20.03 -28.82
CA GLY A 597 -2.25 21.44 -28.45
C GLY A 597 -3.43 22.20 -29.07
N GLY A 598 -4.24 21.55 -29.91
CA GLY A 598 -5.51 22.10 -30.42
C GLY A 598 -6.67 21.92 -29.45
N ASP A 599 -7.77 22.64 -29.70
CA ASP A 599 -9.02 22.50 -28.94
C ASP A 599 -9.72 21.15 -29.21
N LEU A 600 -10.54 20.70 -28.27
CA LEU A 600 -11.40 19.53 -28.44
C LEU A 600 -12.45 19.77 -29.54
N ASP A 601 -12.53 18.87 -30.52
CA ASP A 601 -13.65 18.83 -31.45
C ASP A 601 -14.91 18.30 -30.74
N LEU A 602 -15.90 19.17 -30.53
CA LEU A 602 -17.16 18.81 -29.86
C LEU A 602 -17.94 17.71 -30.59
N ALA A 603 -17.74 17.52 -31.90
CA ALA A 603 -18.35 16.42 -32.64
C ALA A 603 -17.74 15.05 -32.30
N SER A 604 -16.55 15.03 -31.68
CA SER A 604 -15.88 13.80 -31.22
C SER A 604 -16.38 13.29 -29.88
N VAL A 605 -17.22 14.08 -29.18
CA VAL A 605 -17.79 13.71 -27.88
C VAL A 605 -18.99 12.77 -28.08
N PRO A 606 -18.93 11.49 -27.66
CA PRO A 606 -20.05 10.57 -27.81
C PRO A 606 -21.27 11.04 -27.00
N GLN A 607 -22.46 10.98 -27.60
CA GLN A 607 -23.70 11.41 -26.93
C GLN A 607 -24.00 10.55 -25.71
N GLU A 608 -23.68 9.27 -25.78
CA GLU A 608 -23.81 8.29 -24.71
C GLU A 608 -22.93 8.69 -23.51
N GLU A 609 -21.69 9.12 -23.75
CA GLU A 609 -20.83 9.62 -22.69
C GLU A 609 -21.35 10.94 -22.10
N SER A 610 -21.83 11.87 -22.93
CA SER A 610 -22.47 13.11 -22.43
C SER A 610 -23.66 12.80 -21.51
N SER A 611 -24.46 11.79 -21.83
CA SER A 611 -25.66 11.43 -21.06
C SER A 611 -25.37 10.92 -19.65
N ILE A 612 -24.16 10.41 -19.40
CA ILE A 612 -23.70 9.91 -18.09
C ILE A 612 -22.71 10.86 -17.40
N SER A 613 -22.59 12.10 -17.87
CA SER A 613 -21.59 13.09 -17.42
C SER A 613 -22.18 14.32 -16.74
N ALA A 614 -23.44 14.23 -16.29
CA ALA A 614 -24.03 15.27 -15.45
C ALA A 614 -23.25 15.37 -14.13
N LEU A 615 -22.92 16.60 -13.73
CA LEU A 615 -22.26 16.89 -12.46
C LEU A 615 -23.28 16.90 -11.31
N PRO A 616 -22.85 16.63 -10.07
CA PRO A 616 -23.70 16.82 -8.90
C PRO A 616 -23.96 18.30 -8.62
N ASP A 617 -24.99 18.57 -7.82
CA ASP A 617 -25.22 19.91 -7.25
C ASP A 617 -24.19 20.18 -6.15
N TYR A 618 -23.38 21.23 -6.34
CA TYR A 618 -22.35 21.65 -5.39
C TYR A 618 -22.88 22.64 -4.34
N THR A 619 -22.30 22.58 -3.15
CA THR A 619 -22.64 23.45 -2.01
C THR A 619 -22.04 24.84 -2.19
N THR A 620 -22.86 25.90 -2.21
CA THR A 620 -22.40 27.29 -2.42
C THR A 620 -22.41 28.15 -1.16
N GLN A 621 -22.88 27.60 -0.04
CA GLN A 621 -22.93 28.28 1.27
C GLN A 621 -22.22 27.40 2.31
N PRO A 622 -21.53 27.99 3.30
CA PRO A 622 -20.97 27.19 4.39
C PRO A 622 -22.08 26.44 5.12
N ARG A 623 -21.75 25.30 5.73
CA ARG A 623 -22.66 24.64 6.67
C ARG A 623 -22.98 25.62 7.80
N GLU A 624 -24.26 25.89 8.06
CA GLU A 624 -24.68 26.50 9.32
C GLU A 624 -24.27 25.54 10.44
N ASP A 625 -23.54 26.05 11.45
CA ASP A 625 -23.04 25.29 12.59
C ASP A 625 -24.16 24.41 13.22
N LEU A 626 -23.93 23.10 13.28
CA LEU A 626 -24.72 22.16 14.09
C LEU A 626 -24.05 21.94 15.45
#